data_AF-W1Y1W3-F1
#
_entry.id   AF-W1Y1W3-F1
#
_cell.length_a   1.000
_cell.length_b   1.000
_cell.length_c   1.000
_cell.angle_alpha   90.00
_cell.angle_beta   90.00
_cell.angle_gamma   90.00
#
_symmetry.space_group_name_H-M   'P 1'
#
loop_
_entity.id
_entity.type
_entity.pdbx_description
1 polymer ?
#
loop_
_entity_poly.entity_id
_entity_poly.type
_entity_poly.pdbx_seq_one_letter_code
_entity_poly.pdbx_strand_id
1 'polypeptide(L)'
;FLGFESAAANADAVENPKKNVPIATVAGTLAVAVVYILSTNVMAGIVPNVDLLNSNAPFGLTFVYMFNDTIANIVMAAMVISCFGALLCWQFTLSRVFKSAAEHGYFP
;
A
#
# COMPACT_ATOMS: atom_id res chain seq x y z
N PHE A 1 -8.22 -2.84 -3.47
CA PHE A 1 -7.80 -2.13 -2.25
C PHE A 1 -7.96 -3.09 -1.09
N LEU A 2 -6.89 -3.77 -0.73
CA LEU A 2 -6.81 -4.60 0.47
C LEU A 2 -6.20 -3.73 1.58
N GLY A 3 -6.72 -3.76 2.80
CA GLY A 3 -6.25 -2.91 3.92
C GLY A 3 -7.12 -1.69 4.22
N PHE A 4 -8.26 -1.52 3.54
CA PHE A 4 -9.30 -0.55 3.92
C PHE A 4 -9.80 -0.82 5.35
N GLU A 5 -9.91 -2.11 5.66
CA GLU A 5 -10.29 -2.68 6.94
C GLU A 5 -9.22 -2.51 8.03
N SER A 6 -7.94 -2.29 7.66
CA SER A 6 -6.85 -2.23 8.63
C SER A 6 -7.03 -1.10 9.65
N ALA A 7 -7.65 0.02 9.28
CA ALA A 7 -7.96 1.09 10.24
C ALA A 7 -9.05 0.67 11.24
N ALA A 8 -10.04 -0.12 10.81
CA ALA A 8 -11.10 -0.63 11.67
C ALA A 8 -10.59 -1.77 12.57
N ALA A 9 -9.81 -2.70 12.02
CA ALA A 9 -9.20 -3.80 12.76
C ALA A 9 -8.22 -3.34 13.84
N ASN A 10 -7.66 -2.14 13.70
CA ASN A 10 -6.73 -1.53 14.66
C ASN A 10 -7.37 -0.41 15.50
N ALA A 11 -8.70 -0.26 15.48
CA ALA A 11 -9.39 0.87 16.12
C ALA A 11 -9.06 1.02 17.61
N ASP A 12 -8.84 -0.09 18.33
CA ASP A 12 -8.50 -0.08 19.77
C ASP A 12 -7.12 0.55 20.07
N ALA A 13 -6.27 0.69 19.05
CA ALA A 13 -4.96 1.34 19.14
C ALA A 13 -4.96 2.80 18.67
N VAL A 14 -6.10 3.29 18.15
CA VAL A 14 -6.23 4.62 17.56
C VAL A 14 -6.80 5.58 18.60
N GLU A 15 -6.16 6.74 18.76
CA GLU A 15 -6.69 7.82 19.59
C GLU A 15 -8.00 8.35 18.97
N ASN A 16 -9.07 8.51 19.75
CA ASN A 16 -10.39 8.96 19.28
C ASN A 16 -10.93 8.16 18.07
N PRO A 17 -11.14 6.84 18.20
CA PRO A 17 -11.39 5.96 17.06
C PRO A 17 -12.67 6.30 16.29
N LYS A 18 -13.73 6.77 16.98
CA LYS A 18 -15.00 7.19 16.34
C LYS A 18 -14.83 8.28 15.30
N LYS A 19 -13.81 9.14 15.43
CA LYS A 19 -13.51 10.22 14.50
C LYS A 19 -12.35 9.84 13.57
N ASN A 20 -11.28 9.28 14.12
CA ASN A 20 -10.04 9.11 13.39
C ASN A 20 -10.05 7.87 12.48
N VAL A 21 -10.74 6.79 12.83
CA VAL A 21 -10.84 5.60 11.97
C VAL A 21 -11.56 5.91 10.65
N PRO A 22 -12.77 6.53 10.63
CA PRO A 22 -13.43 6.88 9.38
C PRO A 22 -12.60 7.82 8.50
N ILE A 23 -11.93 8.81 9.09
CA ILE A 23 -11.08 9.75 8.36
C ILE A 23 -9.87 9.03 7.77
N ALA A 24 -9.16 8.22 8.55
CA ALA A 24 -7.99 7.47 8.09
C ALA A 24 -8.33 6.52 6.94
N THR A 25 -9.45 5.80 7.05
CA THR A 25 -9.92 4.88 6.02
C THR A 25 -10.25 5.61 4.71
N VAL A 26 -11.07 6.65 4.77
CA VAL A 26 -11.52 7.37 3.57
C VAL A 26 -10.38 8.17 2.94
N ALA A 27 -9.64 8.94 3.74
CA ALA A 27 -8.53 9.75 3.25
C ALA A 27 -7.41 8.87 2.69
N GLY A 28 -7.06 7.77 3.36
CA GLY A 28 -6.07 6.81 2.86
C GLY A 28 -6.49 6.20 1.52
N THR A 29 -7.73 5.76 1.41
CA THR A 29 -8.24 5.16 0.16
C THR A 29 -8.27 6.16 -0.99
N LEU A 30 -8.72 7.39 -0.74
CA LEU A 30 -8.72 8.46 -1.74
C LEU A 30 -7.31 8.81 -2.18
N ALA A 31 -6.36 8.93 -1.26
CA ALA A 31 -4.97 9.21 -1.59
C ALA A 31 -4.38 8.10 -2.48
N VAL A 32 -4.59 6.83 -2.14
CA VAL A 32 -4.12 5.70 -2.97
C VAL A 32 -4.83 5.68 -4.34
N ALA A 33 -6.13 5.98 -4.40
CA ALA A 33 -6.86 6.06 -5.66
C ALA A 33 -6.26 7.13 -6.60
N VAL A 34 -5.94 8.32 -6.08
CA VAL A 34 -5.29 9.38 -6.85
C VAL A 34 -3.92 8.91 -7.36
N VAL A 35 -3.10 8.33 -6.49
CA VAL A 35 -1.77 7.82 -6.89
C VAL A 35 -1.87 6.74 -7.95
N TYR A 36 -2.82 5.81 -7.84
CA TYR A 36 -3.02 4.73 -8.81
C TYR A 36 -3.46 5.26 -10.17
N ILE A 37 -4.40 6.19 -10.21
CA ILE A 37 -4.87 6.78 -11.46
C ILE A 37 -3.74 7.55 -12.14
N LEU A 38 -3.02 8.39 -11.41
CA LEU A 38 -1.95 9.20 -11.99
C LEU A 38 -0.79 8.33 -12.45
N SER A 39 -0.32 7.40 -11.62
CA SER A 39 0.83 6.56 -11.97
C SER A 39 0.55 5.66 -13.17
N THR A 40 -0.61 5.01 -13.24
CA THR A 40 -0.94 4.13 -14.37
C THR A 40 -1.07 4.89 -15.69
N ASN A 41 -1.67 6.09 -15.68
CA ASN A 41 -1.73 6.94 -16.87
C ASN A 41 -0.33 7.40 -17.33
N VAL A 42 0.54 7.78 -16.40
CA VAL A 42 1.93 8.17 -16.72
C VAL A 42 2.71 6.98 -17.31
N MET A 43 2.60 5.79 -16.70
CA MET A 43 3.28 4.59 -17.21
C MET A 43 2.81 4.22 -18.62
N ALA A 44 1.50 4.20 -18.85
CA ALA A 44 0.93 3.88 -20.16
C ALA A 44 1.24 4.94 -21.24
N GLY A 45 1.47 6.19 -20.84
CA GLY A 45 1.86 7.27 -21.76
C GLY A 45 3.34 7.26 -22.14
N ILE A 46 4.21 6.66 -21.33
CA ILE A 46 5.68 6.68 -21.51
C ILE A 46 6.18 5.37 -22.13
N VAL A 47 5.70 4.23 -21.65
CA VAL A 47 6.25 2.92 -22.01
C VAL A 47 5.34 2.23 -23.03
N PRO A 48 5.88 1.64 -24.11
CA PRO A 48 5.11 0.83 -25.04
C PRO A 48 4.37 -0.32 -24.32
N ASN A 49 3.09 -0.55 -24.68
CA ASN A 49 2.26 -1.58 -24.04
C ASN A 49 2.89 -2.99 -24.09
N VAL A 50 3.61 -3.31 -25.17
CA VAL A 50 4.29 -4.61 -25.31
C VAL A 50 5.40 -4.81 -24.27
N ASP A 51 6.08 -3.75 -23.88
CA ASP A 51 7.15 -3.82 -22.87
C ASP A 51 6.57 -3.83 -21.46
N LEU A 52 5.48 -3.10 -21.22
CA LEU A 52 4.75 -3.15 -19.95
C LEU A 52 4.21 -4.55 -19.66
N LEU A 53 3.64 -5.23 -20.67
CA LEU A 53 3.08 -6.58 -20.53
C LEU A 53 4.14 -7.64 -20.21
N ASN A 54 5.36 -7.48 -20.73
CA ASN A 54 6.45 -8.41 -20.51
C ASN A 54 7.31 -8.07 -19.28
N SER A 55 7.01 -6.96 -18.59
CA SER A 55 7.78 -6.49 -17.44
C SER A 55 7.19 -6.95 -16.11
N ASN A 56 8.03 -7.60 -15.30
CA ASN A 56 7.70 -7.94 -13.91
C ASN A 56 7.78 -6.72 -12.97
N ALA A 57 8.33 -5.59 -13.43
CA ALA A 57 8.52 -4.38 -12.64
C ALA A 57 8.19 -3.13 -13.47
N PRO A 58 6.91 -2.87 -13.78
CA PRO A 58 6.49 -1.79 -14.69
C PRO A 58 6.88 -0.40 -14.20
N PHE A 59 6.90 -0.17 -12.88
CA PHE A 59 7.38 1.08 -12.30
C PHE A 59 8.88 1.28 -12.54
N GLY A 60 9.70 0.28 -12.23
CA GLY A 60 11.15 0.35 -12.49
C GLY A 60 11.45 0.60 -13.97
N LEU A 61 10.78 -0.13 -14.86
CA LEU A 61 10.88 0.07 -16.30
C LEU A 61 10.53 1.50 -16.73
N THR A 62 9.45 2.06 -16.19
CA THR A 62 9.04 3.44 -16.49
C THR A 62 10.12 4.45 -16.07
N PHE A 63 10.73 4.28 -14.90
CA PHE A 63 11.81 5.18 -14.44
C PHE A 63 13.10 5.04 -15.27
N VAL A 64 13.39 3.86 -15.82
CA VAL A 64 14.47 3.68 -16.80
C VAL A 64 14.19 4.50 -18.05
N TYR A 65 12.98 4.39 -18.60
CA TYR A 65 12.56 5.15 -19.79
C TYR A 65 12.53 6.68 -19.56
N MET A 66 12.21 7.13 -18.35
CA MET A 66 12.14 8.56 -18.02
C MET A 66 13.51 9.20 -17.75
N PHE A 67 14.42 8.45 -17.13
CA PHE A 67 15.69 9.00 -16.67
C PHE A 67 16.86 8.10 -17.04
N ASN A 68 17.18 7.11 -16.20
CA ASN A 68 18.28 6.17 -16.37
C ASN A 68 18.15 5.02 -15.35
N ASP A 69 18.97 3.97 -15.54
CA ASP A 69 18.98 2.78 -14.69
C ASP A 69 19.33 3.07 -13.22
N THR A 70 20.21 4.04 -12.95
CA THR A 70 20.61 4.39 -11.58
C THR A 70 19.44 4.92 -10.77
N ILE A 71 18.65 5.83 -11.35
CA ILE A 71 17.46 6.40 -10.71
C ILE A 71 16.38 5.32 -10.53
N ALA A 72 16.18 4.48 -11.54
CA ALA A 72 15.24 3.36 -11.43
C ALA A 72 15.59 2.41 -10.28
N ASN A 73 16.86 2.07 -10.11
CA ASN A 73 17.32 1.20 -9.02
C ASN A 73 17.10 1.83 -7.64
N ILE A 74 17.32 3.15 -7.48
CA ILE A 74 17.05 3.87 -6.23
C ILE A 74 15.55 3.81 -5.89
N VAL A 75 14.68 4.07 -6.87
CA VAL A 75 13.23 4.01 -6.66
C VAL A 75 12.78 2.58 -6.31
N MET A 76 13.30 1.57 -7.00
CA MET A 76 13.01 0.17 -6.69
C MET A 76 13.47 -0.23 -5.27
N ALA A 77 14.62 0.26 -4.82
CA ALA A 77 15.07 0.05 -3.44
C ALA A 77 14.11 0.69 -2.42
N ALA A 78 13.62 1.90 -2.68
CA ALA A 78 12.60 2.54 -1.85
C ALA A 78 11.27 1.75 -1.82
N MET A 79 10.86 1.18 -2.96
CA MET A 79 9.68 0.30 -3.02
C MET A 79 9.86 -0.96 -2.17
N VAL A 80 11.04 -1.57 -2.17
CA VAL A 80 11.34 -2.72 -1.31
C VAL A 80 11.20 -2.34 0.17
N ILE A 81 11.74 -1.19 0.59
CA ILE A 81 11.59 -0.68 1.96
C ILE A 81 10.11 -0.45 2.30
N SER A 82 9.33 0.09 1.38
CA SER A 82 7.88 0.27 1.54
C SER A 82 7.16 -1.07 1.73
N CYS A 83 7.56 -2.13 1.03
CA CYS A 83 6.99 -3.46 1.20
C CYS A 83 7.26 -4.02 2.61
N PHE A 84 8.45 -3.80 3.16
CA PHE A 84 8.74 -4.17 4.56
C PHE A 84 7.85 -3.42 5.55
N GLY A 85 7.61 -2.12 5.32
CA GLY A 85 6.66 -1.35 6.13
C GLY A 85 5.25 -1.93 6.07
N ALA A 86 4.76 -2.27 4.88
CA ALA A 86 3.46 -2.90 4.71
C ALA A 86 3.39 -4.26 5.42
N LEU A 87 4.42 -5.11 5.31
CA LEU A 87 4.48 -6.40 6.00
C LEU A 87 4.35 -6.22 7.53
N LEU A 88 5.08 -5.27 8.12
CA LEU A 88 4.98 -4.99 9.56
C LEU A 88 3.58 -4.52 9.97
N CYS A 89 2.93 -3.68 9.16
CA CYS A 89 1.54 -3.26 9.41
C CYS A 89 0.55 -4.43 9.36
N TRP A 90 0.75 -5.38 8.44
CA TRP A 90 -0.08 -6.58 8.35
C TRP A 90 0.10 -7.48 9.58
N GLN A 91 1.33 -7.67 10.04
CA GLN A 91 1.57 -8.45 11.26
C GLN A 91 0.90 -7.82 12.48
N PHE A 92 0.97 -6.48 12.63
CA PHE A 92 0.28 -5.78 13.69
C PHE A 92 -1.25 -5.96 13.62
N THR A 93 -1.83 -5.81 12.44
CA THR A 93 -3.27 -5.95 12.21
C THR A 93 -3.76 -7.35 12.57
N LEU A 94 -3.02 -8.38 12.16
CA LEU A 94 -3.36 -9.76 12.48
C LEU A 94 -3.35 -10.01 13.99
N SER A 95 -2.33 -9.55 14.71
CA SER A 95 -2.26 -9.68 16.17
C SER A 95 -3.42 -8.98 16.88
N ARG A 96 -3.89 -7.83 16.38
CA ARG A 96 -5.02 -7.09 16.96
C ARG A 96 -6.34 -7.83 16.78
N VAL A 97 -6.57 -8.40 15.59
CA VAL A 97 -7.77 -9.21 15.32
C VAL A 97 -7.84 -10.42 16.24
N PHE A 98 -6.72 -11.16 16.40
CA PHE A 98 -6.69 -12.31 17.31
C PHE A 98 -6.88 -11.91 18.78
N LYS A 99 -6.25 -10.82 19.22
CA LYS A 99 -6.46 -10.29 20.57
C LYS A 99 -7.94 -9.97 20.82
N SER A 100 -8.58 -9.25 19.90
CA SER A 100 -9.99 -8.90 20.02
C SER A 100 -10.89 -10.15 20.02
N ALA A 101 -10.58 -11.14 19.18
CA ALA A 101 -11.29 -12.41 19.18
C ALA A 101 -11.15 -13.17 20.51
N ALA A 102 -9.97 -13.16 21.13
CA ALA A 102 -9.72 -13.79 22.41
C ALA A 102 -10.43 -13.06 23.58
N GLU A 103 -10.46 -11.73 23.57
CA GLU A 103 -11.22 -10.93 24.55
C GLU A 103 -12.73 -11.24 24.52
N HIS A 104 -13.27 -11.63 23.37
CA HIS A 104 -14.66 -12.07 23.21
C HIS A 104 -14.86 -13.59 23.39
N GLY A 105 -13.81 -14.35 23.72
CA GLY A 105 -13.86 -15.79 23.96
C GLY A 105 -14.00 -16.65 22.70
N TYR A 106 -13.81 -16.10 21.50
CA TYR A 106 -13.85 -16.85 20.24
C TYR A 106 -12.52 -17.52 19.89
N PHE A 107 -11.45 -17.13 20.57
CA PHE A 107 -10.11 -17.66 20.37
C PHE A 107 -9.40 -17.80 21.73
N PRO A 108 -8.47 -18.76 21.89
CA PRO A 108 -7.64 -18.84 23.09
C PRO A 108 -6.72 -17.62 23.28
#